data_AF-A0A965NNR1-F1
#
_entry.id   AF-A0A965NNR1-F1
#
_cell.length_a   1.000
_cell.length_b   1.000
_cell.length_c   1.000
_cell.angle_alpha   90.00
_cell.angle_beta   90.00
_cell.angle_gamma   90.00
#
_symmetry.space_group_name_H-M   'P 1'
#
loop_
_entity.id
_entity.type
_entity.pdbx_description
1 polymer ?
#
loop_
_entity_poly.entity_id
_entity_poly.type
_entity_poly.pdbx_seq_one_letter_code
_entity_poly.pdbx_strand_id
1 'polypeptide(L)' 'MRYIEPHGHMVSRTTDDYQAMALAGCAAICEPAFWAGFDRKSADGFYDYFCQLTQHEPKRAAKYG' A
#
# COMPACT_ATOMS: atom_id res chain seq x y z
N MET A 1 -8.04 19.96 2.32
CA MET A 1 -6.61 20.09 2.73
C MET A 1 -5.92 18.77 2.41
N ARG A 2 -4.63 18.77 2.09
CA ARG A 2 -3.91 17.51 1.87
C ARG A 2 -3.51 16.87 3.21
N TYR A 3 -3.56 15.56 3.30
CA TYR A 3 -3.17 14.81 4.50
C TYR A 3 -2.26 13.62 4.15
N ILE A 4 -1.60 13.07 5.18
CA ILE A 4 -0.82 11.84 5.09
C ILE A 4 -1.60 10.78 5.86
N GLU A 5 -1.88 9.65 5.23
CA GLU A 5 -2.43 8.47 5.90
C GLU A 5 -1.30 7.78 6.69
N PRO A 6 -1.30 7.85 8.04
CA PRO A 6 -0.22 7.31 8.84
C PRO A 6 -0.15 5.78 8.82
N HIS A 7 -1.21 5.07 8.41
CA HIS A 7 -1.23 3.60 8.38
C HIS A 7 -2.22 3.03 7.36
N GLY A 8 -1.73 2.41 6.29
CA GLY A 8 -2.57 1.69 5.33
C GLY A 8 -1.89 0.48 4.70
N HIS A 9 -2.59 -0.65 4.63
CA HIS A 9 -2.10 -1.86 3.96
C HIS A 9 -2.60 -1.90 2.52
N MET A 10 -1.88 -1.29 1.58
CA MET A 10 -2.36 -1.12 0.20
C MET A 10 -2.45 -2.44 -0.55
N VAL A 11 -1.68 -3.46 -0.18
CA VAL A 11 -1.87 -4.85 -0.68
C VAL A 11 -3.32 -5.34 -0.55
N SER A 12 -4.06 -4.87 0.47
CA SER A 12 -5.45 -5.25 0.74
C SER A 12 -6.48 -4.31 0.12
N ARG A 13 -6.03 -3.31 -0.65
CA ARG A 13 -6.86 -2.26 -1.26
C ARG A 13 -6.96 -2.41 -2.77
N THR A 14 -8.07 -1.92 -3.29
CA THR A 14 -8.39 -1.87 -4.72
C THR A 14 -7.81 -0.62 -5.37
N THR A 15 -7.88 -0.54 -6.70
CA THR A 15 -7.51 0.68 -7.44
C THR A 15 -8.50 1.82 -7.20
N ASP A 16 -9.76 1.51 -6.90
CA ASP A 16 -10.80 2.49 -6.62
C ASP A 16 -10.53 3.17 -5.26
N ASP A 17 -9.96 2.43 -4.30
CA ASP A 17 -9.53 2.99 -3.02
C ASP A 17 -8.46 4.08 -3.23
N TYR A 18 -7.48 3.87 -4.13
CA TYR A 18 -6.48 4.89 -4.45
C TYR A 18 -7.13 6.19 -4.98
N GLN A 19 -8.09 6.06 -5.90
CA GLN A 19 -8.81 7.21 -6.44
C GLN A 19 -9.63 7.93 -5.36
N ALA A 20 -10.33 7.17 -4.51
CA ALA A 20 -11.10 7.73 -3.41
C ALA A 20 -10.21 8.47 -2.39
N MET A 21 -9.05 7.90 -2.06
CA MET A 21 -8.06 8.53 -1.18
C MET A 21 -7.50 9.82 -1.80
N ALA A 22 -7.14 9.81 -3.08
CA ALA A 22 -6.68 11.01 -3.77
C ALA A 22 -7.74 12.11 -3.80
N LEU A 23 -9.01 11.76 -4.06
CA LEU A 23 -10.16 12.68 -4.01
C LEU A 23 -10.40 13.26 -2.62
N ALA A 24 -10.19 12.46 -1.57
CA ALA A 24 -10.27 12.91 -0.17
C ALA A 24 -9.09 13.84 0.22
N GLY A 25 -8.05 13.93 -0.60
CA GLY A 25 -6.87 14.75 -0.37
C GLY A 25 -5.70 14.01 0.26
N CYS A 26 -5.69 12.67 0.25
CA CYS A 26 -4.52 11.90 0.69
C CYS A 26 -3.35 12.14 -0.28
N ALA A 27 -2.22 12.63 0.25
CA ALA A 27 -1.03 12.95 -0.54
C ALA A 27 0.08 11.90 -0.40
N ALA A 28 0.09 11.15 0.70
CA ALA A 28 1.03 10.07 0.95
C ALA A 28 0.43 9.07 1.95
N ILE A 29 0.93 7.84 1.92
CA ILE A 29 0.49 6.74 2.79
C ILE A 29 1.72 6.07 3.37
N CYS A 30 1.66 5.74 4.65
CA CYS A 30 2.64 4.87 5.30
C CYS A 30 2.09 3.44 5.33
N GLU A 31 2.67 2.53 4.55
CA GLU A 31 2.36 1.11 4.63
C GLU A 31 3.41 0.36 5.48
N PRO A 32 3.00 -0.32 6.55
CA PRO A 32 3.93 -0.99 7.44
C PRO A 32 4.34 -2.37 6.89
N ALA A 33 5.63 -2.69 6.98
CA ALA A 33 6.19 -3.94 6.44
C ALA A 33 5.89 -5.21 7.27
N PHE A 34 5.20 -5.10 8.42
CA PHE A 34 5.11 -6.23 9.35
C PHE A 34 4.07 -7.29 8.95
N TRP A 35 2.94 -6.93 8.34
CA TRP A 35 1.85 -7.88 8.02
C TRP A 35 1.18 -7.58 6.67
N ALA A 36 1.13 -8.60 5.82
CA ALA A 36 0.58 -8.51 4.46
C ALA A 36 -0.93 -8.81 4.38
N GLY A 37 -1.62 -8.98 5.52
CA GLY A 37 -3.03 -9.38 5.57
C GLY A 37 -3.26 -10.90 5.47
N PHE A 38 -2.20 -11.71 5.52
CA PHE A 38 -2.26 -13.17 5.51
C PHE A 38 -1.03 -13.78 6.21
N ASP A 39 -1.17 -15.03 6.63
CA ASP A 39 -0.09 -15.78 7.26
C ASP A 39 0.99 -16.19 6.25
N ARG A 40 2.24 -15.97 6.63
CA ARG A 40 3.40 -16.37 5.82
C ARG A 40 3.72 -17.83 6.07
N LYS A 41 3.95 -18.59 5.00
CA LYS A 41 4.35 -20.01 5.07
C LYS A 41 5.87 -20.20 5.21
N SER A 42 6.65 -19.21 4.81
CA SER A 42 8.12 -19.21 4.89
C SER A 42 8.66 -17.78 5.03
N ALA A 43 9.98 -17.67 5.28
CA ALA A 43 10.69 -16.39 5.28
C ALA A 43 10.65 -15.68 3.91
N ASP A 44 10.51 -16.43 2.81
CA ASP A 44 10.40 -15.85 1.46
C ASP A 44 9.17 -14.96 1.34
N GLY A 45 8.07 -15.29 2.03
CA GLY A 45 6.87 -14.44 2.06
C GLY A 45 7.11 -13.06 2.70
N PHE A 46 8.16 -12.89 3.51
CA PHE A 46 8.57 -11.57 3.97
C PHE A 46 9.27 -10.79 2.85
N TYR A 47 10.19 -11.45 2.15
CA TYR A 47 10.92 -10.85 1.02
C TYR A 47 9.96 -10.43 -0.12
N ASP A 48 9.00 -11.29 -0.45
CA ASP A 48 8.00 -11.01 -1.49
C ASP A 48 7.13 -9.81 -1.11
N TYR A 49 6.67 -9.74 0.14
CA TYR A 49 5.90 -8.58 0.61
C TYR A 49 6.76 -7.30 0.59
N PHE A 50 8.02 -7.37 0.97
CA PHE A 50 8.93 -6.23 0.89
C PHE A 50 9.10 -5.74 -0.57
N CYS A 51 9.22 -6.65 -1.54
CA CYS A 51 9.23 -6.30 -2.96
C CYS A 51 7.90 -5.69 -3.42
N GLN A 52 6.77 -6.20 -2.91
CA GLN A 52 5.46 -5.62 -3.20
C GLN A 52 5.41 -4.15 -2.73
N LEU A 53 5.82 -3.86 -1.49
CA LEU A 53 5.83 -2.50 -0.94
C LEU A 53 6.76 -1.54 -1.66
N THR A 54 7.95 -2.00 -2.05
CA THR A 54 9.00 -1.11 -2.55
C THR A 54 9.01 -0.99 -4.07
N GLN A 55 8.47 -1.98 -4.79
CA GLN A 55 8.56 -2.04 -6.25
C GLN A 55 7.19 -2.05 -6.94
N HIS A 56 6.19 -2.71 -6.36
CA HIS A 56 4.87 -2.87 -6.98
C HIS A 56 3.92 -1.74 -6.59
N GLU A 57 3.68 -1.54 -5.29
CA GLU A 57 2.71 -0.56 -4.78
C GLU A 57 2.98 0.86 -5.26
N PRO A 58 4.23 1.39 -5.30
CA PRO A 58 4.47 2.73 -5.80
C PRO A 58 4.09 2.90 -7.29
N LYS A 59 4.33 1.87 -8.11
CA LYS A 59 3.95 1.87 -9.53
C LYS A 59 2.45 1.70 -9.73
N ARG A 60 1.78 1.01 -8.82
CA ARG A 60 0.32 0.85 -8.83
C ARG A 60 -0.35 2.16 -8.43
N ALA A 61 0.05 2.75 -7.30
CA ALA A 61 -0.45 4.03 -6.80
C ALA A 61 -0.37 5.15 -7.85
N ALA A 62 0.80 5.30 -8.50
CA ALA A 62 1.05 6.33 -9.50
C ALA A 62 0.10 6.33 -10.72
N LYS A 63 -0.67 5.25 -10.94
CA LYS A 63 -1.66 5.16 -12.02
C LYS A 63 -3.05 5.66 -11.63
N TYR A 64 -3.37 5.75 -10.33
CA TYR A 64 -4.73 5.95 -9.83
C TYR A 64 -4.86 7.11 -8.82
N GLY A 65 -3.76 7.68 -8.36
CA GLY A 65 -3.76 8.84 -7.45
C GLY A 65 -2.37 9.20 -6.99
#